data_AF-A0A355UIB0-F1
#
_entry.id   AF-A0A355UIB0-F1
#
_cell.length_a   1.000
_cell.length_b   1.000
_cell.length_c   1.000
_cell.angle_alpha   90.00
_cell.angle_beta   90.00
_cell.angle_gamma   90.00
#
_symmetry.space_group_name_H-M   'P 1'
#
loop_
_entity.id
_entity.type
_entity.pdbx_description
1 polymer ?
#
loop_
_entity_poly.entity_id
_entity_poly.type
_entity_poly.pdbx_seq_one_letter_code
_entity_poly.pdbx_strand_id
1 'polypeptide(L)'
;MHKINDDLKNISYKQFSKEIDELKKEFQILSIEEESVSSRYYDSDNQKFKIELKNSFMKDNVYLQCFLYNYNGKLYSRDTILKEYKDIVDRVQSIEFINDYLSKNPKSRLDIYYFNNGGINDKVIKGFNGSPKGWKEYDKDKSEGKEGFLKLDCGCNFRLDNEYLKESIVFDLEDEDKLQSTWILLPDNTLVLYILDSDSIFNYSRKGLGFDQEHSLIEPCKKFDRKGNIIN
;
A
#
# COMPACT_ATOMS: atom_id res chain seq x y z
N MET A 1 11.72 -1.66 30.95
CA MET A 1 10.53 -0.78 30.90
C MET A 1 9.64 -1.06 29.66
N HIS A 2 9.67 -2.29 29.08
CA HIS A 2 8.94 -2.62 27.84
C HIS A 2 7.59 -3.34 28.06
N LYS A 3 7.41 -4.09 29.15
CA LYS A 3 6.19 -4.88 29.40
C LYS A 3 4.90 -4.07 29.56
N ILE A 4 4.98 -2.90 30.21
CA ILE A 4 3.79 -2.08 30.51
C ILE A 4 3.13 -1.54 29.22
N ASN A 5 3.93 -1.32 28.16
CA ASN A 5 3.43 -0.73 26.91
C ASN A 5 2.69 -1.77 26.05
N ASP A 6 3.20 -3.01 26.01
CA ASP A 6 2.54 -4.12 25.31
C ASP A 6 1.23 -4.54 26.01
N ASP A 7 1.20 -4.50 27.34
CA ASP A 7 -0.01 -4.77 28.12
C ASP A 7 -1.10 -3.71 27.89
N LEU A 8 -0.72 -2.42 27.75
CA LEU A 8 -1.66 -1.33 27.44
C LEU A 8 -2.19 -1.38 25.99
N LYS A 9 -1.35 -1.71 25.01
CA LYS A 9 -1.78 -1.95 23.61
C LYS A 9 -2.76 -3.12 23.51
N ASN A 10 -2.53 -4.18 24.30
CA ASN A 10 -3.44 -5.32 24.41
C ASN A 10 -4.76 -5.00 25.16
N ILE A 11 -4.82 -3.92 25.95
CA ILE A 11 -6.04 -3.48 26.65
C ILE A 11 -6.91 -2.61 25.73
N SER A 12 -6.29 -1.82 24.86
CA SER A 12 -6.96 -0.88 23.97
C SER A 12 -7.86 -1.57 22.93
N TYR A 13 -7.42 -2.63 22.23
CA TYR A 13 -8.29 -3.28 21.24
C TYR A 13 -9.51 -3.95 21.88
N LYS A 14 -9.44 -4.35 23.17
CA LYS A 14 -10.56 -5.02 23.85
C LYS A 14 -11.81 -4.14 23.88
N GLN A 15 -11.65 -2.82 23.90
CA GLN A 15 -12.77 -1.88 23.80
C GLN A 15 -13.52 -1.99 22.46
N PHE A 16 -12.83 -2.41 21.39
CA PHE A 16 -13.37 -2.61 20.05
C PHE A 16 -13.52 -4.08 19.66
N SER A 17 -13.33 -5.00 20.62
CA SER A 17 -13.36 -6.46 20.36
C SER A 17 -14.62 -6.89 19.62
N LYS A 18 -15.79 -6.36 20.00
CA LYS A 18 -17.05 -6.65 19.33
C LYS A 18 -17.03 -6.23 17.85
N GLU A 19 -16.51 -5.05 17.52
CA GLU A 19 -16.46 -4.55 16.14
C GLU A 19 -15.47 -5.36 15.28
N ILE A 20 -14.31 -5.71 15.86
CA ILE A 20 -13.28 -6.52 15.21
C ILE A 20 -13.74 -7.97 15.03
N ASP A 21 -14.41 -8.56 16.03
CA ASP A 21 -14.90 -9.93 16.00
C ASP A 21 -15.92 -10.18 14.88
N GLU A 22 -16.59 -9.14 14.40
CA GLU A 22 -17.47 -9.28 13.25
C GLU A 22 -16.74 -9.59 11.94
N LEU A 23 -15.45 -9.24 11.81
CA LEU A 23 -14.62 -9.65 10.68
C LEU A 23 -14.43 -11.17 10.65
N LYS A 24 -14.56 -11.85 11.80
CA LYS A 24 -14.43 -13.32 11.90
C LYS A 24 -15.50 -14.09 11.13
N LYS A 25 -16.57 -13.40 10.68
CA LYS A 25 -17.60 -13.98 9.81
C LYS A 25 -17.05 -14.38 8.44
N GLU A 26 -16.09 -13.61 7.93
CA GLU A 26 -15.52 -13.80 6.57
C GLU A 26 -14.01 -14.09 6.60
N PHE A 27 -13.32 -13.77 7.69
CA PHE A 27 -11.87 -13.84 7.79
C PHE A 27 -11.39 -14.61 9.02
N GLN A 28 -10.29 -15.33 8.86
CA GLN A 28 -9.39 -15.59 9.96
C GLN A 28 -8.60 -14.30 10.27
N ILE A 29 -8.67 -13.87 11.53
CA ILE A 29 -7.82 -12.79 12.03
C ILE A 29 -6.49 -13.41 12.49
N LEU A 30 -5.39 -13.03 11.84
CA LEU A 30 -4.05 -13.54 12.13
C LEU A 30 -3.33 -12.71 13.19
N SER A 31 -3.43 -11.39 13.10
CA SER A 31 -2.82 -10.46 14.04
C SER A 31 -3.64 -9.17 14.16
N ILE A 32 -3.51 -8.51 15.31
CA ILE A 32 -4.09 -7.19 15.59
C ILE A 32 -2.99 -6.37 16.25
N GLU A 33 -2.62 -5.25 15.65
CA GLU A 33 -1.57 -4.35 16.13
C GLU A 33 -2.11 -2.93 16.24
N GLU A 34 -1.90 -2.29 17.39
CA GLU A 34 -2.17 -0.86 17.55
C GLU A 34 -0.96 -0.04 17.10
N GLU A 35 -1.20 0.80 16.11
CA GLU A 35 -0.20 1.61 15.43
C GLU A 35 -0.21 3.04 16.01
N SER A 36 0.81 3.36 16.80
CA SER A 36 0.95 4.65 17.47
C SER A 36 1.92 5.61 16.77
N VAL A 37 2.61 5.14 15.73
CA VAL A 37 3.63 5.91 14.99
C VAL A 37 3.10 6.28 13.62
N SER A 38 3.69 7.30 12.99
CA SER A 38 3.48 7.58 11.57
C SER A 38 4.22 6.56 10.70
N SER A 39 3.68 6.30 9.52
CA SER A 39 4.32 5.48 8.48
C SER A 39 4.14 6.14 7.12
N ARG A 40 4.63 5.50 6.06
CA ARG A 40 4.34 5.91 4.67
C ARG A 40 2.84 5.85 4.34
N TYR A 41 2.09 4.99 5.03
CA TYR A 41 0.67 4.77 4.78
C TYR A 41 -0.25 5.63 5.65
N TYR A 42 0.18 6.07 6.83
CA TYR A 42 -0.71 6.76 7.78
C TYR A 42 0.01 7.75 8.68
N ASP A 43 -0.74 8.71 9.23
CA ASP A 43 -0.26 9.67 10.24
C ASP A 43 -0.54 9.19 11.66
N SER A 44 0.11 9.78 12.66
CA SER A 44 -0.02 9.43 14.08
C SER A 44 -1.31 9.96 14.74
N ASP A 45 -2.12 10.73 14.01
CA ASP A 45 -3.13 11.61 14.60
C ASP A 45 -4.36 10.89 15.14
N ASN A 46 -4.64 9.69 14.63
CA ASN A 46 -5.75 8.86 15.09
C ASN A 46 -5.23 7.52 15.63
N GLN A 47 -5.84 7.05 16.72
CA GLN A 47 -5.69 5.66 17.14
C GLN A 47 -6.19 4.76 16.00
N LYS A 48 -5.40 3.75 15.65
CA LYS A 48 -5.69 2.87 14.54
C LYS A 48 -5.16 1.47 14.80
N PHE A 49 -5.84 0.50 14.21
CA PHE A 49 -5.54 -0.91 14.33
C PHE A 49 -5.21 -1.45 12.95
N LYS A 50 -4.01 -2.02 12.82
CA LYS A 50 -3.62 -2.85 11.69
C LYS A 50 -4.06 -4.28 12.01
N ILE A 51 -4.94 -4.83 11.19
CA ILE A 51 -5.51 -6.15 11.36
C ILE A 51 -5.13 -6.97 10.14
N GLU A 52 -4.38 -8.04 10.35
CA GLU A 52 -4.03 -8.98 9.29
C GLU A 52 -5.16 -10.00 9.14
N LEU A 53 -5.74 -10.02 7.94
CA LEU A 53 -6.89 -10.84 7.60
C LEU A 53 -6.52 -11.85 6.51
N LYS A 54 -7.10 -13.05 6.64
CA LYS A 54 -6.93 -14.15 5.70
C LYS A 54 -8.25 -14.89 5.50
N ASN A 55 -8.53 -15.38 4.30
CA ASN A 55 -9.58 -16.37 4.08
C ASN A 55 -9.28 -17.24 2.86
N SER A 56 -10.20 -18.15 2.52
CA SER A 56 -10.06 -19.09 1.40
C SER A 56 -10.12 -18.46 0.00
N PHE A 57 -10.48 -17.18 -0.12
CA PHE A 57 -10.47 -16.46 -1.41
C PHE A 57 -9.07 -15.94 -1.78
N MET A 58 -8.16 -15.87 -0.80
CA MET A 58 -6.79 -15.40 -0.98
C MET A 58 -5.84 -16.59 -1.17
N LYS A 59 -4.91 -16.49 -2.13
CA LYS A 59 -3.79 -17.44 -2.27
C LYS A 59 -2.96 -17.53 -1.00
N ASP A 60 -2.28 -18.64 -0.74
CA ASP A 60 -1.55 -18.91 0.51
C ASP A 60 -0.62 -17.77 0.97
N ASN A 61 0.10 -17.14 0.03
CA ASN A 61 1.01 -16.02 0.27
C ASN A 61 0.41 -14.62 0.09
N VAL A 62 -0.92 -14.49 -0.02
CA VAL A 62 -1.64 -13.21 -0.14
C VAL A 62 -2.40 -12.91 1.16
N TYR A 63 -2.23 -11.70 1.67
CA TYR A 63 -2.85 -11.25 2.92
C TYR A 63 -3.50 -9.88 2.75
N LEU A 64 -4.54 -9.62 3.55
CA LEU A 64 -5.21 -8.32 3.57
C LEU A 64 -4.85 -7.57 4.84
N GLN A 65 -4.20 -6.42 4.69
CA GLN A 65 -3.82 -5.51 5.77
C GLN A 65 -4.92 -4.47 5.96
N CYS A 66 -5.85 -4.73 6.89
CA CYS A 66 -6.97 -3.85 7.18
C CYS A 66 -6.59 -2.83 8.25
N PHE A 67 -6.66 -1.55 7.90
CA PHE A 67 -6.46 -0.43 8.82
C PHE A 67 -7.81 0.16 9.22
N LEU A 68 -8.19 -0.06 10.48
CA LEU A 68 -9.37 0.52 11.08
C LEU A 68 -8.97 1.69 11.98
N TYR A 69 -9.59 2.84 11.75
CA TYR A 69 -9.31 4.07 12.49
C TYR A 69 -10.41 4.34 13.50
N ASN A 70 -10.02 4.71 14.71
CA ASN A 70 -10.93 5.15 15.75
C ASN A 70 -11.36 6.60 15.46
N TYR A 71 -12.62 6.78 15.09
CA TYR A 71 -13.26 8.08 14.98
C TYR A 71 -14.31 8.23 16.06
N ASN A 72 -14.02 9.06 17.07
CA ASN A 72 -14.93 9.37 18.19
C ASN A 72 -15.45 8.12 18.93
N GLY A 73 -14.57 7.15 19.19
CA GLY A 73 -14.89 5.94 19.95
C GLY A 73 -15.56 4.83 19.13
N LYS A 74 -15.45 4.86 17.80
CA LYS A 74 -15.95 3.81 16.90
C LYS A 74 -14.90 3.49 15.84
N LEU A 75 -14.73 2.21 15.51
CA LEU A 75 -13.98 1.78 14.34
C LEU A 75 -14.90 1.84 13.12
N TYR A 76 -14.78 2.92 12.35
CA TYR A 76 -15.57 3.05 11.12
C TYR A 76 -15.07 2.06 10.06
N SER A 77 -16.00 1.72 9.15
CA SER A 77 -15.88 0.94 7.89
C SER A 77 -15.95 -0.59 7.86
N ARG A 78 -16.20 -1.27 8.98
CA ARG A 78 -16.36 -2.74 8.98
C ARG A 78 -17.32 -3.26 7.90
N ASP A 79 -18.46 -2.62 7.68
CA ASP A 79 -19.43 -3.08 6.67
C ASP A 79 -18.95 -2.84 5.24
N THR A 80 -18.04 -1.89 5.05
CA THR A 80 -17.46 -1.55 3.75
C THR A 80 -16.47 -2.64 3.33
N ILE A 81 -15.56 -3.07 4.23
CA ILE A 81 -14.59 -4.12 3.89
C ILE A 81 -15.29 -5.45 3.56
N LEU A 82 -16.31 -5.84 4.30
CA LEU A 82 -17.05 -7.09 4.05
C LEU A 82 -17.76 -7.10 2.68
N LYS A 83 -18.04 -5.92 2.11
CA LYS A 83 -18.65 -5.76 0.78
C LYS A 83 -17.60 -5.69 -0.33
N GLU A 84 -16.47 -5.02 -0.08
CA GLU A 84 -15.51 -4.64 -1.11
C GLU A 84 -14.31 -5.58 -1.23
N TYR A 85 -13.96 -6.32 -0.18
CA TYR A 85 -12.69 -7.06 -0.15
C TYR A 85 -12.53 -8.06 -1.31
N LYS A 86 -13.63 -8.70 -1.74
CA LYS A 86 -13.57 -9.70 -2.81
C LYS A 86 -13.14 -9.05 -4.12
N ASP A 87 -13.71 -7.90 -4.46
CA ASP A 87 -13.33 -7.16 -5.67
C ASP A 87 -11.86 -6.71 -5.59
N ILE A 88 -11.46 -6.12 -4.46
CA ILE A 88 -10.08 -5.64 -4.25
C ILE A 88 -9.07 -6.80 -4.38
N VAL A 89 -9.32 -7.91 -3.69
CA VAL A 89 -8.45 -9.10 -3.73
C VAL A 89 -8.43 -9.70 -5.14
N ASP A 90 -9.58 -9.81 -5.81
CA ASP A 90 -9.68 -10.38 -7.15
C ASP A 90 -8.92 -9.53 -8.18
N ARG A 91 -9.05 -8.20 -8.12
CA ARG A 91 -8.34 -7.26 -9.00
C ARG A 91 -6.82 -7.41 -8.90
N VAL A 92 -6.28 -7.55 -7.68
CA VAL A 92 -4.83 -7.74 -7.48
C VAL A 92 -4.38 -9.14 -7.89
N GLN A 93 -5.10 -10.19 -7.48
CA GLN A 93 -4.73 -11.58 -7.83
C GLN A 93 -4.90 -11.89 -9.33
N SER A 94 -5.70 -11.10 -10.05
CA SER A 94 -5.91 -11.22 -11.50
C SER A 94 -4.77 -10.61 -12.35
N ILE A 95 -3.76 -9.99 -11.73
CA ILE A 95 -2.59 -9.46 -12.46
C ILE A 95 -1.68 -10.63 -12.83
N GLU A 96 -1.60 -10.95 -14.13
CA GLU A 96 -1.00 -12.20 -14.65
C GLU A 96 0.44 -12.41 -14.14
N PHE A 97 1.31 -11.42 -14.31
CA PHE A 97 2.72 -11.58 -13.93
C PHE A 97 2.97 -11.61 -12.42
N ILE A 98 2.18 -10.88 -11.63
CA ILE A 98 2.23 -10.94 -10.15
C ILE A 98 1.76 -12.31 -9.69
N ASN A 99 0.65 -12.79 -10.27
CA ASN A 99 0.06 -14.08 -9.95
C ASN A 99 0.99 -15.24 -10.29
N ASP A 100 1.66 -15.16 -11.44
CA ASP A 100 2.70 -16.11 -11.86
C ASP A 100 3.90 -16.09 -10.92
N TYR A 101 4.35 -14.90 -10.52
CA TYR A 101 5.44 -14.75 -9.56
C TYR A 101 5.11 -15.39 -8.21
N LEU A 102 3.94 -15.09 -7.64
CA LEU A 102 3.50 -15.66 -6.37
C LEU A 102 3.40 -17.19 -6.41
N SER A 103 3.02 -17.74 -7.56
CA SER A 103 2.91 -19.19 -7.75
C SER A 103 4.27 -19.87 -7.85
N LYS A 104 5.28 -19.18 -8.39
CA LYS A 104 6.66 -19.69 -8.53
C LYS A 104 7.50 -19.49 -7.27
N ASN A 105 7.14 -18.52 -6.43
CA ASN A 105 7.87 -18.12 -5.22
C ASN A 105 6.95 -18.24 -4.00
N PRO A 106 6.64 -19.47 -3.52
CA PRO A 106 5.65 -19.67 -2.46
C PRO A 106 6.04 -19.07 -1.10
N LYS A 107 7.32 -18.69 -0.90
CA LYS A 107 7.76 -18.01 0.33
C LYS A 107 7.71 -16.48 0.25
N SER A 108 7.44 -15.92 -0.95
CA SER A 108 7.14 -14.49 -1.08
C SER A 108 5.86 -14.15 -0.32
N ARG A 109 5.61 -12.86 -0.12
CA ARG A 109 4.41 -12.37 0.57
C ARG A 109 3.85 -11.17 -0.17
N LEU A 110 2.54 -11.18 -0.42
CA LEU A 110 1.82 -10.03 -0.95
C LEU A 110 0.82 -9.52 0.08
N ASP A 111 0.98 -8.26 0.47
CA ASP A 111 0.12 -7.55 1.40
C ASP A 111 -0.74 -6.54 0.64
N ILE A 112 -2.04 -6.83 0.51
CA ILE A 112 -3.03 -5.90 -0.04
C ILE A 112 -3.49 -4.97 1.07
N TYR A 113 -3.42 -3.66 0.87
CA TYR A 113 -3.86 -2.72 1.89
C TYR A 113 -5.32 -2.32 1.72
N TYR A 114 -5.99 -2.15 2.86
CA TYR A 114 -7.33 -1.60 2.91
C TYR A 114 -7.41 -0.59 4.06
N PHE A 115 -7.73 0.66 3.74
CA PHE A 115 -7.74 1.77 4.69
C PHE A 115 -9.15 2.32 4.84
N ASN A 116 -9.81 1.97 5.95
CA ASN A 116 -11.16 2.43 6.23
C ASN A 116 -12.15 2.08 5.09
N ASN A 117 -12.33 2.91 4.06
CA ASN A 117 -13.31 2.68 2.99
C ASN A 117 -12.69 2.53 1.59
N GLY A 118 -11.48 1.96 1.46
CA GLY A 118 -10.90 1.76 0.15
C GLY A 118 -9.52 1.11 0.15
N GLY A 119 -9.06 0.73 -1.05
CA GLY A 119 -7.75 0.10 -1.28
C GLY A 119 -6.56 1.06 -1.21
N ILE A 120 -6.79 2.36 -1.08
CA ILE A 120 -5.78 3.41 -0.95
C ILE A 120 -6.35 4.55 -0.09
N ASN A 121 -5.49 5.37 0.53
CA ASN A 121 -5.93 6.54 1.28
C ASN A 121 -5.30 7.85 0.75
N ASP A 122 -5.80 8.97 1.25
CA ASP A 122 -5.38 10.31 0.83
C ASP A 122 -3.89 10.57 1.03
N LYS A 123 -3.28 9.97 2.07
CA LYS A 123 -1.85 10.13 2.33
C LYS A 123 -1.01 9.45 1.25
N VAL A 124 -1.35 8.23 0.89
CA VAL A 124 -0.68 7.50 -0.21
C VAL A 124 -0.93 8.21 -1.53
N ILE A 125 -2.18 8.65 -1.81
CA ILE A 125 -2.50 9.43 -3.01
C ILE A 125 -1.64 10.68 -3.10
N LYS A 126 -1.51 11.44 -2.02
CA LYS A 126 -0.69 12.65 -1.99
C LYS A 126 0.80 12.36 -2.20
N GLY A 127 1.32 11.29 -1.59
CA GLY A 127 2.71 10.86 -1.80
C GLY A 127 2.97 10.42 -3.25
N PHE A 128 2.04 9.64 -3.81
CA PHE A 128 2.14 9.10 -5.16
C PHE A 128 1.91 10.12 -6.27
N ASN A 129 0.84 10.92 -6.17
CA ASN A 129 0.42 11.84 -7.23
C ASN A 129 0.99 13.24 -7.05
N GLY A 130 1.44 13.58 -5.83
CA GLY A 130 1.82 14.92 -5.44
C GLY A 130 0.61 15.78 -5.06
N SER A 131 0.79 17.10 -5.12
CA SER A 131 -0.27 18.07 -4.85
C SER A 131 -0.22 19.23 -5.85
N PRO A 132 -1.34 19.95 -6.08
CA PRO A 132 -1.34 21.13 -6.95
C PRO A 132 -0.29 22.19 -6.58
N LYS A 133 0.04 22.31 -5.29
CA LYS A 133 1.12 23.18 -4.82
C LYS A 133 2.49 22.62 -5.23
N GLY A 134 2.74 21.34 -4.95
CA GLY A 134 3.98 20.66 -5.33
C GLY A 134 4.23 20.66 -6.84
N TRP A 135 3.18 20.49 -7.66
CA TRP A 135 3.28 20.57 -9.11
C TRP A 135 3.67 21.95 -9.61
N LYS A 136 3.13 23.03 -9.02
CA LYS A 136 3.50 24.41 -9.36
C LYS A 136 4.96 24.72 -9.02
N GLU A 137 5.42 24.24 -7.87
CA GLU A 137 6.82 24.39 -7.45
C GLU A 137 7.76 23.62 -8.40
N TYR A 138 7.39 22.38 -8.75
CA TYR A 138 8.10 21.57 -9.75
C TYR A 138 8.19 22.27 -11.11
N ASP A 139 7.07 22.78 -11.64
CA ASP A 139 7.04 23.45 -12.94
C ASP A 139 7.89 24.72 -12.95
N LYS A 140 7.90 25.45 -11.83
CA LYS A 140 8.74 26.64 -11.65
C LYS A 140 10.22 26.27 -11.69
N ASP A 141 10.66 25.31 -10.88
CA ASP A 141 12.07 24.93 -10.81
C ASP A 141 12.58 24.39 -12.16
N LYS A 142 11.74 23.61 -12.86
CA LYS A 142 12.01 23.16 -14.22
C LYS A 142 12.20 24.33 -15.20
N SER A 143 11.33 25.34 -15.13
CA SER A 143 11.44 26.53 -16.00
C SER A 143 12.67 27.38 -15.70
N GLU A 144 13.17 27.35 -14.45
CA GLU A 144 14.35 28.07 -13.99
C GLU A 144 15.66 27.28 -14.19
N GLY A 145 15.60 26.09 -14.80
CA GLY A 145 16.78 25.24 -15.06
C GLY A 145 17.44 24.70 -13.79
N LYS A 146 16.70 24.63 -12.67
CA LYS A 146 17.21 24.07 -11.42
C LYS A 146 17.14 22.55 -11.48
N GLU A 147 18.31 21.90 -11.42
CA GLU A 147 18.43 20.43 -11.36
C GLU A 147 18.12 19.84 -9.96
N GLY A 148 17.75 20.69 -9.00
CA GLY A 148 17.44 20.28 -7.64
C GLY A 148 16.02 19.70 -7.52
N PHE A 149 15.82 18.45 -7.95
CA PHE A 149 14.63 17.62 -7.69
C PHE A 149 14.39 17.32 -6.18
N LEU A 150 14.89 18.18 -5.28
CA LEU A 150 15.00 17.98 -3.84
C LEU A 150 13.77 18.51 -3.11
N LYS A 151 12.65 17.83 -3.30
CA LYS A 151 11.75 17.42 -2.21
C LYS A 151 10.67 16.53 -2.79
N LEU A 152 10.48 15.40 -2.13
CA LEU A 152 9.51 14.31 -2.35
C LEU A 152 8.03 14.75 -2.37
N ASP A 153 7.72 16.03 -2.56
CA ASP A 153 6.38 16.61 -2.48
C ASP A 153 5.58 16.55 -3.80
N CYS A 154 6.19 16.10 -4.91
CA CYS A 154 5.50 15.95 -6.20
C CYS A 154 5.17 14.50 -6.60
N GLY A 155 5.65 13.50 -5.85
CA GLY A 155 5.43 12.08 -6.14
C GLY A 155 5.88 11.68 -7.55
N CYS A 156 5.14 10.76 -8.17
CA CYS A 156 5.27 10.41 -9.58
C CYS A 156 4.82 11.52 -10.54
N ASN A 157 4.18 12.59 -10.04
CA ASN A 157 3.77 13.77 -10.80
C ASN A 157 2.95 13.43 -12.06
N PHE A 158 2.13 12.37 -11.99
CA PHE A 158 1.21 11.98 -13.07
C PHE A 158 0.03 12.94 -13.22
N ARG A 159 -0.29 13.71 -12.16
CA ARG A 159 -1.37 14.70 -12.12
C ARG A 159 -2.74 14.11 -12.44
N LEU A 160 -2.98 12.90 -11.93
CA LEU A 160 -4.25 12.20 -12.10
C LEU A 160 -5.32 12.85 -11.21
N ASP A 161 -6.58 12.69 -11.61
CA ASP A 161 -7.71 13.14 -10.80
C ASP A 161 -7.77 12.38 -9.47
N ASN A 162 -8.00 13.09 -8.36
CA ASN A 162 -7.98 12.45 -7.03
C ASN A 162 -9.20 11.56 -6.81
N GLU A 163 -10.36 11.86 -7.39
CA GLU A 163 -11.53 10.96 -7.29
C GLU A 163 -11.29 9.68 -8.07
N TYR A 164 -10.67 9.77 -9.25
CA TYR A 164 -10.17 8.59 -9.97
C TYR A 164 -9.22 7.78 -9.07
N LEU A 165 -8.25 8.42 -8.43
CA LEU A 165 -7.27 7.71 -7.60
C LEU A 165 -7.85 7.02 -6.37
N LYS A 166 -8.99 7.45 -5.82
CA LYS A 166 -9.62 6.80 -4.67
C LYS A 166 -10.06 5.36 -4.93
N GLU A 167 -10.27 4.98 -6.19
CA GLU A 167 -10.60 3.60 -6.60
C GLU A 167 -9.34 2.74 -6.85
N SER A 168 -8.14 3.29 -6.60
CA SER A 168 -6.88 2.55 -6.71
C SER A 168 -6.68 1.62 -5.51
N ILE A 169 -5.81 0.63 -5.70
CA ILE A 169 -5.41 -0.33 -4.65
C ILE A 169 -3.91 -0.24 -4.49
N VAL A 170 -3.43 -0.02 -3.26
CA VAL A 170 -2.01 -0.15 -2.93
C VAL A 170 -1.73 -1.51 -2.32
N PHE A 171 -0.64 -2.14 -2.74
CA PHE A 171 -0.18 -3.41 -2.20
C PHE A 171 1.33 -3.48 -2.17
N ASP A 172 1.87 -4.26 -1.23
CA ASP A 172 3.29 -4.55 -1.14
C ASP A 172 3.57 -5.99 -1.56
N LEU A 173 4.69 -6.18 -2.24
CA LEU A 173 5.25 -7.48 -2.54
C LEU A 173 6.63 -7.56 -1.90
N GLU A 174 6.78 -8.54 -1.02
CA GLU A 174 8.03 -8.93 -0.37
C GLU A 174 8.51 -10.25 -1.00
N ASP A 175 9.74 -10.28 -1.47
CA ASP A 175 10.35 -11.50 -2.02
C ASP A 175 10.89 -12.43 -0.91
N GLU A 176 11.48 -13.55 -1.32
CA GLU A 176 12.01 -14.54 -0.37
C GLU A 176 13.20 -14.00 0.46
N ASP A 177 13.89 -12.97 -0.06
CA ASP A 177 15.04 -12.31 0.56
C ASP A 177 14.63 -11.09 1.40
N LYS A 178 13.33 -10.89 1.63
CA LYS A 178 12.74 -9.77 2.39
C LYS A 178 12.91 -8.41 1.72
N LEU A 179 13.15 -8.38 0.41
CA LEU A 179 13.20 -7.15 -0.37
C LEU A 179 11.78 -6.75 -0.76
N GLN A 180 11.48 -5.46 -0.65
CA GLN A 180 10.11 -4.95 -0.72
C GLN A 180 9.90 -4.07 -1.95
N SER A 181 8.72 -4.19 -2.55
CA SER A 181 8.22 -3.27 -3.56
C SER A 181 6.78 -2.86 -3.25
N THR A 182 6.47 -1.58 -3.42
CA THR A 182 5.11 -1.05 -3.29
C THR A 182 4.55 -0.74 -4.65
N TRP A 183 3.33 -1.20 -4.88
CA TRP A 183 2.63 -1.10 -6.15
C TRP A 183 1.29 -0.40 -5.98
N ILE A 184 0.88 0.33 -7.02
CA ILE A 184 -0.45 0.94 -7.11
C ILE A 184 -1.15 0.39 -8.35
N LEU A 185 -2.28 -0.28 -8.13
CA LEU A 185 -3.21 -0.68 -9.19
C LEU A 185 -4.23 0.44 -9.40
N LEU A 186 -4.15 1.10 -10.54
CA LEU A 186 -5.07 2.16 -10.93
C LEU A 186 -6.45 1.58 -11.30
N PRO A 187 -7.52 2.41 -11.31
CA PRO A 187 -8.88 1.97 -11.66
C PRO A 187 -9.02 1.32 -13.04
N ASP A 188 -8.24 1.79 -14.02
CA ASP A 188 -8.15 1.21 -15.37
C ASP A 188 -7.35 -0.11 -15.43
N ASN A 189 -6.89 -0.62 -14.28
CA ASN A 189 -6.02 -1.78 -14.10
C ASN A 189 -4.59 -1.59 -14.61
N THR A 190 -4.16 -0.35 -14.87
CA THR A 190 -2.74 -0.04 -15.06
C THR A 190 -2.02 -0.23 -13.74
N LEU A 191 -0.93 -0.99 -13.75
CA LEU A 191 -0.11 -1.19 -12.56
C LEU A 191 1.07 -0.23 -12.54
N VAL A 192 1.38 0.35 -11.39
CA VAL A 192 2.52 1.25 -11.21
C VAL A 192 3.45 0.73 -10.12
N LEU A 193 4.74 0.57 -10.43
CA LEU A 193 5.78 0.39 -9.43
C LEU A 193 6.06 1.74 -8.78
N TYR A 194 5.58 1.91 -7.56
CA TYR A 194 5.69 3.16 -6.82
C TYR A 194 6.97 3.22 -6.00
N ILE A 195 7.27 2.19 -5.20
CA ILE A 195 8.48 2.13 -4.37
C ILE A 195 9.23 0.83 -4.66
N LEU A 196 10.55 0.90 -4.75
CA LEU A 196 11.42 -0.27 -4.81
C LEU A 196 12.55 -0.14 -3.79
N ASP A 197 12.63 -1.11 -2.89
CA ASP A 197 13.71 -1.29 -1.92
C ASP A 197 14.44 -2.61 -2.21
N SER A 198 15.01 -2.67 -3.42
CA SER A 198 15.75 -3.82 -3.95
C SER A 198 16.63 -3.40 -5.12
N ASP A 199 17.64 -4.21 -5.43
CA ASP A 199 18.46 -4.09 -6.65
C ASP A 199 17.72 -4.58 -7.90
N SER A 200 16.66 -5.39 -7.72
CA SER A 200 15.84 -5.87 -8.84
C SER A 200 14.42 -6.22 -8.40
N ILE A 201 13.51 -6.25 -9.37
CA ILE A 201 12.16 -6.78 -9.19
C ILE A 201 11.76 -7.51 -10.46
N PHE A 202 11.31 -8.76 -10.31
CA PHE A 202 11.07 -9.67 -11.42
C PHE A 202 12.31 -9.79 -12.34
N ASN A 203 12.19 -9.38 -13.60
CA ASN A 203 13.26 -9.35 -14.61
C ASN A 203 13.87 -7.96 -14.80
N TYR A 204 13.49 -6.97 -13.98
CA TYR A 204 13.99 -5.60 -14.08
C TYR A 204 15.07 -5.34 -13.04
N SER A 205 16.27 -4.99 -13.50
CA SER A 205 17.28 -4.42 -12.62
C SER A 205 16.93 -2.96 -12.34
N ARG A 206 17.34 -2.50 -11.16
CA ARG A 206 17.25 -1.10 -10.74
C ARG A 206 17.86 -0.13 -11.75
N LYS A 207 19.01 -0.49 -12.32
CA LYS A 207 19.65 0.25 -13.41
C LYS A 207 18.80 0.27 -14.67
N GLY A 208 18.16 -0.85 -15.01
CA GLY A 208 17.19 -0.94 -16.10
C GLY A 208 15.95 -0.05 -15.90
N LEU A 209 15.64 0.31 -14.66
CA LEU A 209 14.58 1.27 -14.31
C LEU A 209 15.04 2.74 -14.34
N GLY A 210 16.34 2.99 -14.56
CA GLY A 210 16.93 4.33 -14.67
C GLY A 210 17.60 4.85 -13.39
N PHE A 211 17.92 3.97 -12.44
CA PHE A 211 18.52 4.36 -11.15
C PHE A 211 19.90 3.70 -10.99
N ASP A 212 20.94 4.52 -10.85
CA ASP A 212 22.35 4.07 -10.73
C ASP A 212 22.86 4.04 -9.27
N GLN A 213 22.03 4.40 -8.29
CA GLN A 213 22.43 4.44 -6.86
C GLN A 213 22.28 3.05 -6.22
N GLU A 214 23.31 2.51 -5.57
CA GLU A 214 23.22 1.27 -4.79
C GLU A 214 22.59 1.52 -3.41
N HIS A 215 21.78 0.57 -2.92
CA HIS A 215 21.24 0.53 -1.55
C HIS A 215 20.46 1.77 -1.07
N SER A 216 19.46 2.20 -1.85
CA SER A 216 18.49 3.20 -1.38
C SER A 216 17.07 2.90 -1.85
N LEU A 217 16.08 3.27 -1.05
CA LEU A 217 14.69 3.31 -1.50
C LEU A 217 14.58 4.25 -2.71
N ILE A 218 13.97 3.79 -3.79
CA ILE A 218 13.66 4.61 -4.96
C ILE A 218 12.17 4.62 -5.26
N GLU A 219 11.76 5.63 -6.02
CA GLU A 219 10.40 5.79 -6.53
C GLU A 219 10.40 5.71 -8.06
N PRO A 220 10.37 4.49 -8.67
CA PRO A 220 10.57 4.35 -10.11
C PRO A 220 9.48 4.99 -10.96
N CYS A 221 8.25 5.02 -10.44
CA CYS A 221 7.07 5.55 -11.14
C CYS A 221 6.89 4.96 -12.54
N LYS A 222 7.14 3.65 -12.68
CA LYS A 222 7.01 2.92 -13.96
C LYS A 222 5.65 2.24 -14.03
N LYS A 223 4.97 2.42 -15.16
CA LYS A 223 3.70 1.75 -15.46
C LYS A 223 3.97 0.41 -16.14
N PHE A 224 3.12 -0.56 -15.86
CA PHE A 224 3.19 -1.91 -16.39
C PHE A 224 1.84 -2.33 -16.95
N ASP A 225 1.88 -3.06 -18.07
CA ASP A 225 0.72 -3.82 -18.53
C ASP A 225 0.45 -5.05 -17.65
N ARG A 226 -0.64 -5.76 -17.91
CA ARG A 226 -1.02 -6.96 -17.15
C ARG A 226 -0.03 -8.12 -17.27
N LYS A 227 0.87 -8.10 -18.25
CA LYS A 227 1.90 -9.12 -18.50
C LYS A 227 3.26 -8.76 -17.90
N GLY A 228 3.37 -7.59 -17.27
CA GLY A 228 4.60 -7.12 -16.65
C GLY A 228 5.54 -6.41 -17.61
N ASN A 229 5.09 -5.96 -18.78
CA ASN A 229 5.88 -5.10 -19.66
C ASN A 229 5.73 -3.64 -19.24
N ILE A 230 6.84 -2.89 -19.20
CA ILE A 230 6.81 -1.45 -19.00
C ILE A 230 6.07 -0.77 -20.17
N ILE A 231 5.16 0.14 -19.83
CA ILE A 231 4.40 0.96 -20.79
C ILE A 231 4.63 2.46 -20.52
N ASN A 232 4.40 3.29 -21.54
CA ASN A 232 4.51 4.75 -21.47
C ASN A 232 3.22 5.39 -20.93
#